data_AF-A0A2K9NNJ4-F1
#
_entry.id   AF-A0A2K9NNJ4-F1
#
_cell.length_a   1.000
_cell.length_b   1.000
_cell.length_c   1.000
_cell.angle_alpha   90.00
_cell.angle_beta   90.00
_cell.angle_gamma   90.00
#
_symmetry.space_group_name_H-M   'P 1'
#
loop_
_entity.id
_entity.type
_entity.pdbx_description
1 polymer ?
#
loop_
_entity_poly.entity_id
_entity_poly.type
_entity_poly.pdbx_seq_one_letter_code
_entity_poly.pdbx_strand_id
1 'polypeptide(L)'
;MKRSTKYKLTSFLCLGLVLIGYNQCINPMQATNKSAMKFSADGKSSGTGQAPNNSNTLSSAEVRAISIEAFKTTVYPITRARCVSCHGTTQTPLHASSNVETAHNVLVDNFKIDFSNIPSSRMVLKLKNERHNCWGDCTANANEMQEEITEWKRIIDEKAPDATDSSNVSTHTTAETKTIAEILSPENLIDQGTITLMAESGSLRTPMVKATDNGTSYIWAPEGTGTKNLTSADAGLAYVNFKLTNSDFYKVYMLVNAPDANSDSVYVKVAGSDTKEWHIRTLTKGFEWREVTNTTSYQDSPFYIAGGSNFGVELRQRDDGLKISKITITNDPMFDPNASKALKSTISMPISSLSGVSGSMLDIDIEEYDMYSYKLTNPRIRTTQDIYVKSLKVLVNGSYNPQHATYTVVNKKVSAADGVLSNYSMILLKDKGLDSDKLSFAFDHIGTSEAPTTTTPTTGTGTTPTNPVTKISSVDGFKQTLWPVLRTRCVNCHGDSQPPLHAHSNVTTAHTNVVESGLVNFTNIGSSKISTKLKTNRHNCWSDCNSNAAEIEGQITIWKNLSGK
;
A
#
# COMPACT_ATOMS: atom_id res chain seq x y z
N MET A 1 45.19 0.66 -54.58
CA MET A 1 45.36 -0.77 -54.91
C MET A 1 43.97 -1.41 -55.07
N LYS A 2 43.67 -1.92 -56.27
CA LYS A 2 42.43 -2.62 -56.60
C LYS A 2 42.45 -4.04 -56.00
N ARG A 3 41.37 -4.47 -55.34
CA ARG A 3 40.95 -5.88 -55.41
C ARG A 3 39.44 -6.05 -55.23
N SER A 4 38.94 -6.91 -56.09
CA SER A 4 37.56 -7.19 -56.47
C SER A 4 36.88 -8.23 -55.57
N THR A 5 35.64 -7.92 -55.18
CA THR A 5 34.38 -8.69 -55.31
C THR A 5 34.25 -10.19 -55.00
N LYS A 6 33.16 -10.46 -54.24
CA LYS A 6 32.20 -11.59 -54.19
C LYS A 6 32.53 -12.78 -53.26
N TYR A 7 31.68 -12.98 -52.24
CA TYR A 7 30.88 -14.20 -52.02
C TYR A 7 29.68 -13.96 -51.06
N LYS A 8 28.46 -14.17 -51.61
CA LYS A 8 27.19 -14.75 -51.06
C LYS A 8 26.68 -14.24 -49.68
N LEU A 9 25.58 -13.49 -49.55
CA LEU A 9 24.15 -13.70 -49.88
C LEU A 9 23.47 -14.83 -49.07
N THR A 10 22.73 -14.48 -48.01
CA THR A 10 21.39 -15.02 -47.64
C THR A 10 20.75 -14.23 -46.46
N SER A 11 19.61 -13.58 -46.75
CA SER A 11 18.34 -13.50 -45.95
C SER A 11 18.32 -12.93 -44.52
N PHE A 12 17.39 -12.08 -44.06
CA PHE A 12 16.13 -11.43 -44.48
C PHE A 12 16.02 -10.14 -43.63
N LEU A 13 15.76 -8.95 -44.18
CA LEU A 13 14.46 -8.30 -44.46
C LEU A 13 13.66 -7.82 -43.23
N CYS A 14 13.24 -6.56 -43.30
CA CYS A 14 12.20 -5.84 -42.54
C CYS A 14 12.59 -5.18 -41.21
N LEU A 15 13.28 -4.04 -41.28
CA LEU A 15 13.10 -2.94 -40.33
C LEU A 15 12.70 -1.68 -41.11
N GLY A 16 11.40 -1.47 -41.20
CA GLY A 16 10.81 -0.29 -41.83
C GLY A 16 9.30 -0.34 -41.65
N LEU A 17 8.76 0.70 -41.02
CA LEU A 17 7.36 0.97 -40.66
C LEU A 17 6.94 0.52 -39.26
N VAL A 18 7.22 1.34 -38.23
CA VAL A 18 6.20 1.83 -37.27
C VAL A 18 6.73 3.14 -36.67
N LEU A 19 6.38 4.28 -37.25
CA LEU A 19 6.58 5.60 -36.61
C LEU A 19 5.61 6.63 -37.18
N ILE A 20 4.30 6.33 -37.15
CA ILE A 20 3.24 7.33 -37.27
C ILE A 20 2.07 6.87 -36.40
N GLY A 21 1.67 7.69 -35.43
CA GLY A 21 0.41 7.54 -34.71
C GLY A 21 0.49 7.55 -33.19
N TYR A 22 1.19 8.49 -32.57
CA TYR A 22 0.92 8.86 -31.17
C TYR A 22 0.59 10.34 -31.08
N ASN A 23 -0.69 10.62 -31.33
CA ASN A 23 -1.41 11.75 -30.75
C ASN A 23 -2.90 11.54 -31.01
N GLN A 24 -3.67 11.29 -29.94
CA GLN A 24 -4.93 11.96 -29.61
C GLN A 24 -5.53 11.43 -28.30
N CYS A 25 -5.47 12.30 -27.29
CA CYS A 25 -6.47 12.64 -26.26
C CYS A 25 -7.34 11.57 -25.58
N ILE A 26 -7.21 11.46 -24.24
CA ILE A 26 -8.34 11.71 -23.31
C ILE A 26 -7.81 12.50 -22.09
N ASN A 27 -8.59 13.52 -21.71
CA ASN A 27 -8.43 14.52 -20.65
C ASN A 27 -8.45 13.93 -19.21
N PRO A 28 -8.05 14.72 -18.20
CA PRO A 28 -8.01 14.30 -16.80
C PRO A 28 -9.43 14.21 -16.27
N MET A 29 -9.93 12.99 -16.04
CA MET A 29 -11.10 12.82 -15.18
C MET A 29 -10.65 12.92 -13.73
N GLN A 30 -11.17 13.93 -13.04
CA GLN A 30 -11.22 13.99 -11.59
C GLN A 30 -11.68 12.63 -11.06
N ALA A 31 -10.81 11.93 -10.33
CA ALA A 31 -11.23 10.80 -9.54
C ALA A 31 -12.05 11.34 -8.36
N THR A 32 -13.37 11.38 -8.52
CA THR A 32 -14.29 11.47 -7.40
C THR A 32 -14.22 10.16 -6.61
N ASN A 33 -14.20 10.30 -5.27
CA ASN A 33 -14.17 9.27 -4.22
C ASN A 33 -14.57 7.85 -4.68
N LYS A 34 -13.67 6.88 -4.50
CA LYS A 34 -13.95 5.46 -4.75
C LYS A 34 -14.90 4.91 -3.70
N SER A 35 -16.01 4.31 -4.14
CA SER A 35 -16.98 3.65 -3.26
C SER A 35 -16.65 2.16 -3.11
N ALA A 36 -16.44 1.70 -1.87
CA ALA A 36 -16.63 0.30 -1.52
C ALA A 36 -18.14 0.06 -1.26
N MET A 37 -18.70 -1.04 -1.75
CA MET A 37 -20.07 -1.42 -1.41
C MET A 37 -20.21 -1.64 0.10
N LYS A 38 -21.32 -1.18 0.68
CA LYS A 38 -21.61 -1.31 2.11
C LYS A 38 -21.84 -2.79 2.46
N PHE A 39 -20.85 -3.41 3.12
CA PHE A 39 -21.04 -4.67 3.83
C PHE A 39 -20.63 -4.51 5.30
N SER A 40 -21.29 -3.60 6.03
CA SER A 40 -21.11 -3.47 7.49
C SER A 40 -22.26 -4.17 8.20
N ALA A 41 -21.94 -5.16 9.03
CA ALA A 41 -22.91 -5.94 9.78
C ALA A 41 -23.37 -5.19 11.03
N ASP A 42 -24.37 -4.32 10.88
CA ASP A 42 -25.07 -3.75 12.04
C ASP A 42 -26.39 -4.48 12.26
N GLY A 43 -26.41 -5.26 13.34
CA GLY A 43 -27.61 -5.82 13.92
C GLY A 43 -28.53 -4.71 14.42
N LYS A 44 -29.79 -4.81 14.05
CA LYS A 44 -30.89 -3.91 14.41
C LYS A 44 -30.97 -3.76 15.94
N SER A 45 -30.73 -2.57 16.46
CA SER A 45 -31.09 -2.20 17.84
C SER A 45 -32.61 -2.07 17.95
N SER A 46 -33.19 -2.88 18.83
CA SER A 46 -34.58 -2.79 19.28
C SER A 46 -34.76 -1.57 20.19
N GLY A 47 -35.38 -0.51 19.67
CA GLY A 47 -35.88 0.62 20.45
C GLY A 47 -37.39 0.77 20.23
N THR A 48 -38.15 0.61 21.30
CA THR A 48 -39.59 0.87 21.37
C THR A 48 -39.87 2.38 21.31
N GLY A 49 -40.56 2.84 20.26
CA GLY A 49 -41.08 4.22 20.14
C GLY A 49 -41.59 4.49 18.72
N GLN A 50 -42.85 4.88 18.60
CA GLN A 50 -43.64 4.79 17.36
C GLN A 50 -43.70 6.12 16.58
N ALA A 51 -43.32 6.10 15.29
CA ALA A 51 -43.85 6.93 14.19
C ALA A 51 -43.40 6.34 12.83
N PRO A 52 -44.22 6.40 11.76
CA PRO A 52 -43.99 5.62 10.54
C PRO A 52 -43.12 6.39 9.54
N ASN A 53 -41.89 5.94 9.31
CA ASN A 53 -41.08 6.37 8.17
C ASN A 53 -40.81 5.18 7.25
N ASN A 54 -41.43 5.24 6.07
CA ASN A 54 -41.29 4.26 5.00
C ASN A 54 -39.97 4.54 4.26
N SER A 55 -38.84 4.05 4.77
CA SER A 55 -37.56 3.99 4.05
C SER A 55 -37.11 2.54 4.04
N ASN A 56 -37.33 1.86 2.93
CA ASN A 56 -36.97 0.46 2.73
C ASN A 56 -35.46 0.36 2.41
N THR A 57 -34.61 0.74 3.37
CA THR A 57 -33.15 0.68 3.23
C THR A 57 -32.70 -0.76 3.46
N LEU A 58 -32.09 -1.37 2.44
CA LEU A 58 -31.58 -2.75 2.50
C LEU A 58 -30.42 -2.88 3.48
N SER A 59 -30.38 -3.98 4.23
CA SER A 59 -29.25 -4.34 5.08
C SER A 59 -28.06 -4.83 4.25
N SER A 60 -26.86 -4.77 4.83
CA SER A 60 -25.63 -5.30 4.22
C SER A 60 -25.72 -6.77 3.80
N ALA A 61 -26.48 -7.59 4.54
CA ALA A 61 -26.71 -8.99 4.19
C ALA A 61 -27.60 -9.13 2.95
N GLU A 62 -28.62 -8.28 2.82
CA GLU A 62 -29.51 -8.24 1.66
C GLU A 62 -28.78 -7.74 0.42
N VAL A 63 -27.96 -6.68 0.55
CA VAL A 63 -27.09 -6.21 -0.54
C VAL A 63 -26.09 -7.29 -0.95
N ARG A 64 -25.55 -8.07 0.00
CA ARG A 64 -24.61 -9.16 -0.30
C ARG A 64 -25.28 -10.31 -1.02
N ALA A 65 -26.51 -10.66 -0.64
CA ALA A 65 -27.31 -11.66 -1.34
C ALA A 65 -27.63 -11.22 -2.78
N ILE A 66 -27.98 -9.93 -2.99
CA ILE A 66 -28.18 -9.35 -4.32
C ILE A 66 -26.89 -9.45 -5.15
N SER A 67 -25.75 -9.10 -4.56
CA SER A 67 -24.43 -9.20 -5.22
C SER A 67 -24.06 -10.64 -5.58
N ILE A 68 -24.37 -11.62 -4.74
CA ILE A 68 -24.13 -13.05 -5.03
C ILE A 68 -24.98 -13.51 -6.21
N GLU A 69 -26.27 -13.16 -6.27
CA GLU A 69 -27.13 -13.54 -7.39
C GLU A 69 -26.75 -12.82 -8.69
N ALA A 70 -26.29 -11.57 -8.61
CA ALA A 70 -25.75 -10.85 -9.76
C ALA A 70 -24.44 -11.49 -10.26
N PHE A 71 -23.51 -11.82 -9.37
CA PHE A 71 -22.27 -12.52 -9.69
C PHE A 71 -22.52 -13.89 -10.34
N LYS A 72 -23.50 -14.64 -9.81
CA LYS A 72 -23.90 -15.97 -10.29
C LYS A 72 -24.35 -15.98 -11.74
N THR A 73 -24.93 -14.87 -12.22
CA THR A 73 -25.44 -14.73 -13.59
C THR A 73 -24.45 -14.07 -14.55
N THR A 74 -23.35 -13.50 -14.05
CA THR A 74 -22.39 -12.71 -14.83
C THR A 74 -20.98 -13.33 -14.84
N VAL A 75 -20.16 -13.01 -13.84
CA VAL A 75 -18.75 -13.43 -13.76
C VAL A 75 -18.58 -14.90 -13.43
N TYR A 76 -19.48 -15.48 -12.63
CA TYR A 76 -19.36 -16.88 -12.16
C TYR A 76 -19.36 -17.91 -13.31
N PRO A 77 -20.22 -17.81 -14.35
CA PRO A 77 -20.12 -18.63 -15.55
C PRO A 77 -18.72 -18.65 -16.17
N ILE A 78 -18.07 -17.49 -16.30
CA ILE A 78 -16.73 -17.40 -16.88
C ILE A 78 -15.71 -18.10 -15.98
N THR A 79 -15.70 -17.81 -14.68
CA THR A 79 -14.70 -18.42 -13.77
C THR A 79 -14.88 -19.94 -13.69
N ARG A 80 -16.13 -20.44 -13.73
CA ARG A 80 -16.43 -21.87 -13.78
C ARG A 80 -16.03 -22.53 -15.09
N ALA A 81 -16.24 -21.87 -16.23
CA ALA A 81 -15.88 -22.43 -17.52
C ALA A 81 -14.37 -22.43 -17.76
N ARG A 82 -13.65 -21.41 -17.26
CA ARG A 82 -12.27 -21.12 -17.69
C ARG A 82 -11.22 -21.30 -16.59
N CYS A 83 -11.59 -21.14 -15.33
CA CYS A 83 -10.63 -21.09 -14.22
C CYS A 83 -10.75 -22.26 -13.24
N VAL A 84 -11.81 -23.08 -13.33
CA VAL A 84 -12.15 -24.11 -12.33
C VAL A 84 -11.08 -25.19 -12.14
N SER A 85 -10.29 -25.50 -13.17
CA SER A 85 -9.24 -26.52 -13.08
C SER A 85 -8.17 -26.19 -12.03
N CYS A 86 -7.93 -24.90 -11.78
CA CYS A 86 -6.99 -24.43 -10.78
C CYS A 86 -7.73 -23.74 -9.62
N HIS A 87 -8.65 -22.83 -9.92
CA HIS A 87 -9.33 -21.98 -8.92
C HIS A 87 -10.63 -22.59 -8.36
N GLY A 88 -10.93 -23.85 -8.66
CA GLY A 88 -12.12 -24.55 -8.17
C GLY A 88 -11.94 -25.12 -6.75
N THR A 89 -10.79 -25.76 -6.48
CA THR A 89 -10.52 -26.42 -5.19
C THR A 89 -9.05 -26.42 -4.80
N THR A 90 -8.13 -26.27 -5.76
CA THR A 90 -6.70 -26.57 -5.59
C THR A 90 -5.82 -25.32 -5.40
N GLN A 91 -6.17 -24.21 -6.04
CA GLN A 91 -5.37 -22.98 -6.06
C GLN A 91 -6.19 -21.77 -5.59
N THR A 92 -5.68 -21.06 -4.58
CA THR A 92 -6.29 -19.81 -4.12
C THR A 92 -5.93 -18.64 -5.04
N PRO A 93 -6.81 -17.63 -5.19
CA PRO A 93 -8.15 -17.54 -4.61
C PRO A 93 -9.15 -18.51 -5.27
N LEU A 94 -10.08 -19.08 -4.50
CA LEU A 94 -11.05 -20.08 -4.97
C LEU A 94 -12.24 -19.45 -5.74
N HIS A 95 -11.95 -18.54 -6.66
CA HIS A 95 -12.95 -17.73 -7.36
C HIS A 95 -13.75 -18.50 -8.45
N ALA A 96 -13.43 -19.79 -8.63
CA ALA A 96 -14.17 -20.73 -9.46
C ALA A 96 -14.73 -21.90 -8.64
N SER A 97 -14.83 -21.76 -7.31
CA SER A 97 -15.41 -22.76 -6.41
C SER A 97 -16.79 -23.24 -6.86
N SER A 98 -17.13 -24.51 -6.58
CA SER A 98 -18.49 -25.04 -6.80
C SER A 98 -19.53 -24.42 -5.87
N ASN A 99 -19.08 -23.82 -4.77
CA ASN A 99 -19.91 -22.98 -3.92
C ASN A 99 -19.82 -21.51 -4.42
N VAL A 100 -20.94 -20.99 -4.95
CA VAL A 100 -21.02 -19.64 -5.54
C VAL A 100 -20.71 -18.55 -4.52
N GLU A 101 -21.12 -18.70 -3.27
CA GLU A 101 -20.80 -17.74 -2.20
C GLU A 101 -19.30 -17.72 -1.93
N THR A 102 -18.63 -18.87 -1.87
CA THR A 102 -17.17 -18.95 -1.72
C THR A 102 -16.45 -18.25 -2.86
N ALA A 103 -16.90 -18.48 -4.10
CA ALA A 103 -16.33 -17.87 -5.29
C ALA A 103 -16.56 -16.35 -5.36
N HIS A 104 -17.73 -15.88 -4.94
CA HIS A 104 -18.06 -14.45 -4.82
C HIS A 104 -17.22 -13.78 -3.73
N ASN A 105 -17.26 -14.34 -2.51
CA ASN A 105 -16.67 -13.75 -1.32
C ASN A 105 -15.16 -13.60 -1.47
N VAL A 106 -14.48 -14.60 -2.05
CA VAL A 106 -13.04 -14.52 -2.28
C VAL A 106 -12.65 -13.44 -3.30
N LEU A 107 -13.56 -13.03 -4.19
CA LEU A 107 -13.34 -11.93 -5.13
C LEU A 107 -13.60 -10.57 -4.47
N VAL A 108 -14.70 -10.44 -3.74
CA VAL A 108 -15.11 -9.18 -3.09
C VAL A 108 -14.24 -8.89 -1.86
N ASP A 109 -14.12 -9.84 -0.94
CA ASP A 109 -13.45 -9.66 0.36
C ASP A 109 -11.92 -9.52 0.23
N ASN A 110 -11.36 -10.03 -0.87
CA ASN A 110 -9.93 -9.88 -1.20
C ASN A 110 -9.65 -8.85 -2.29
N PHE A 111 -10.60 -7.96 -2.57
CA PHE A 111 -10.47 -6.80 -3.47
C PHE A 111 -9.98 -7.19 -4.87
N LYS A 112 -10.50 -8.30 -5.43
CA LYS A 112 -10.20 -8.72 -6.80
C LYS A 112 -11.05 -8.01 -7.85
N ILE A 113 -12.06 -7.28 -7.40
CA ILE A 113 -13.00 -6.50 -8.20
C ILE A 113 -12.98 -5.07 -7.69
N ASP A 114 -12.81 -4.12 -8.62
CA ASP A 114 -12.91 -2.69 -8.36
C ASP A 114 -14.13 -2.16 -9.12
N PHE A 115 -15.24 -1.97 -8.41
CA PHE A 115 -16.49 -1.46 -9.00
C PHE A 115 -16.44 0.04 -9.34
N SER A 116 -15.44 0.77 -8.85
CA SER A 116 -15.22 2.19 -9.16
C SER A 116 -14.37 2.39 -10.42
N ASN A 117 -13.52 1.41 -10.73
CA ASN A 117 -12.72 1.36 -11.95
C ASN A 117 -12.58 -0.10 -12.41
N ILE A 118 -13.62 -0.58 -13.10
CA ILE A 118 -13.74 -1.98 -13.53
C ILE A 118 -12.52 -2.44 -14.37
N PRO A 119 -11.99 -1.64 -15.31
CA PRO A 119 -10.77 -1.99 -16.04
C PRO A 119 -9.54 -2.32 -15.16
N SER A 120 -9.47 -1.79 -13.92
CA SER A 120 -8.39 -2.10 -12.97
C SER A 120 -8.66 -3.30 -12.05
N SER A 121 -9.81 -3.95 -12.16
CA SER A 121 -10.11 -5.17 -11.41
C SER A 121 -9.04 -6.24 -11.67
N ARG A 122 -8.60 -6.94 -10.62
CA ARG A 122 -7.55 -7.96 -10.73
C ARG A 122 -7.92 -9.06 -11.73
N MET A 123 -9.20 -9.42 -11.80
CA MET A 123 -9.72 -10.38 -12.78
C MET A 123 -9.50 -9.95 -14.23
N VAL A 124 -9.61 -8.64 -14.52
CA VAL A 124 -9.40 -8.05 -15.86
C VAL A 124 -7.90 -7.95 -16.15
N LEU A 125 -7.11 -7.39 -15.23
CA LEU A 125 -5.66 -7.21 -15.41
C LEU A 125 -4.90 -8.54 -15.55
N LYS A 126 -5.36 -9.59 -14.86
CA LYS A 126 -4.77 -10.93 -14.96
C LYS A 126 -4.85 -11.51 -16.37
N LEU A 127 -5.94 -11.23 -17.08
CA LEU A 127 -6.13 -11.64 -18.47
C LEU A 127 -5.39 -10.68 -19.42
N LYS A 128 -5.60 -9.37 -19.25
CA LYS A 128 -5.08 -8.33 -20.15
C LYS A 128 -3.56 -8.20 -20.13
N ASN A 129 -2.97 -8.08 -18.95
CA ASN A 129 -1.56 -7.73 -18.78
C ASN A 129 -0.69 -8.97 -18.55
N GLU A 130 -1.21 -9.94 -17.79
CA GLU A 130 -0.47 -11.14 -17.41
C GLU A 130 -0.73 -12.35 -18.30
N ARG A 131 -1.66 -12.23 -19.27
CA ARG A 131 -1.97 -13.26 -20.27
C ARG A 131 -2.24 -14.64 -19.66
N HIS A 132 -2.94 -14.65 -18.53
CA HIS A 132 -3.10 -15.84 -17.70
C HIS A 132 -4.25 -16.72 -18.19
N ASN A 133 -3.94 -17.91 -18.74
CA ASN A 133 -4.91 -18.94 -19.12
C ASN A 133 -6.07 -18.42 -20.00
N CYS A 134 -5.74 -17.54 -20.95
CA CYS A 134 -6.70 -17.05 -21.94
C CYS A 134 -7.28 -18.20 -22.77
N TRP A 135 -8.57 -18.16 -23.07
CA TRP A 135 -9.28 -19.14 -23.90
C TRP A 135 -9.41 -18.72 -25.37
N GLY A 136 -8.54 -17.82 -25.80
CA GLY A 136 -8.60 -17.11 -27.08
C GLY A 136 -7.69 -15.90 -27.05
N ASP A 137 -8.11 -14.81 -27.68
CA ASP A 137 -7.39 -13.54 -27.57
C ASP A 137 -7.51 -12.95 -26.15
N CYS A 138 -6.37 -12.71 -25.50
CA CYS A 138 -6.35 -12.23 -24.12
C CYS A 138 -6.98 -10.85 -23.93
N THR A 139 -6.95 -9.99 -24.96
CA THR A 139 -7.58 -8.68 -24.89
C THR A 139 -9.10 -8.82 -24.97
N ALA A 140 -9.59 -9.64 -25.90
CA ALA A 140 -11.01 -9.96 -26.02
C ALA A 140 -11.56 -10.63 -24.74
N ASN A 141 -10.84 -11.60 -24.17
CA ASN A 141 -11.25 -12.28 -22.93
C ASN A 141 -11.23 -11.33 -21.72
N ALA A 142 -10.29 -10.40 -21.67
CA ALA A 142 -10.26 -9.38 -20.63
C ALA A 142 -11.43 -8.39 -20.77
N ASN A 143 -11.81 -8.04 -22.00
CA ASN A 143 -12.99 -7.23 -22.28
C ASN A 143 -14.28 -7.98 -21.90
N GLU A 144 -14.39 -9.27 -22.23
CA GLU A 144 -15.50 -10.14 -21.80
C GLU A 144 -15.64 -10.16 -20.26
N MET A 145 -14.53 -10.36 -19.53
CA MET A 145 -14.53 -10.29 -18.06
C MET A 145 -14.93 -8.90 -17.54
N GLN A 146 -14.46 -7.83 -18.18
CA GLN A 146 -14.80 -6.45 -17.81
C GLN A 146 -16.29 -6.16 -18.04
N GLU A 147 -16.86 -6.63 -19.15
CA GLU A 147 -18.28 -6.49 -19.48
C GLU A 147 -19.15 -7.20 -18.45
N GLU A 148 -18.81 -8.43 -18.06
CA GLU A 148 -19.55 -9.15 -17.02
C GLU A 148 -19.46 -8.49 -15.64
N ILE A 149 -18.32 -7.91 -15.27
CA ILE A 149 -18.21 -7.14 -14.01
C ILE A 149 -19.04 -5.84 -14.11
N THR A 150 -19.13 -5.24 -15.30
CA THR A 150 -19.97 -4.05 -15.54
C THR A 150 -21.45 -4.40 -15.41
N GLU A 151 -21.87 -5.53 -15.94
CA GLU A 151 -23.25 -6.02 -15.80
C GLU A 151 -23.56 -6.44 -14.36
N TRP A 152 -22.61 -7.07 -13.67
CA TRP A 152 -22.71 -7.36 -12.24
C TRP A 152 -22.99 -6.08 -11.44
N LYS A 153 -22.22 -5.03 -11.71
CA LYS A 153 -22.46 -3.71 -11.11
C LYS A 153 -23.84 -3.17 -11.44
N ARG A 154 -24.24 -3.19 -12.72
CA ARG A 154 -25.54 -2.68 -13.17
C ARG A 154 -26.71 -3.33 -12.43
N ILE A 155 -26.67 -4.66 -12.24
CA ILE A 155 -27.72 -5.40 -11.51
C ILE A 155 -27.76 -4.99 -10.05
N ILE A 156 -26.61 -4.74 -9.42
CA ILE A 156 -26.56 -4.25 -8.04
C ILE A 156 -27.13 -2.83 -7.96
N ASP A 157 -26.71 -1.92 -8.84
CA ASP A 157 -27.17 -0.53 -8.87
C ASP A 157 -28.71 -0.47 -9.09
N GLU A 158 -29.27 -1.38 -9.89
CA GLU A 158 -30.72 -1.48 -10.13
C GLU A 158 -31.49 -2.01 -8.92
N LYS A 159 -30.97 -3.05 -8.26
CA LYS A 159 -31.66 -3.76 -7.17
C LYS A 159 -31.36 -3.21 -5.77
N ALA A 160 -30.28 -2.47 -5.65
CA ALA A 160 -29.81 -1.83 -4.42
C ALA A 160 -29.19 -0.45 -4.74
N PRO A 161 -30.00 0.52 -5.22
CA PRO A 161 -29.50 1.83 -5.65
C PRO A 161 -28.76 2.60 -4.54
N ASP A 162 -29.16 2.42 -3.28
CA ASP A 162 -28.51 3.01 -2.10
C ASP A 162 -27.19 2.31 -1.71
N ALA A 163 -26.87 1.15 -2.30
CA ALA A 163 -25.59 0.46 -2.10
C ALA A 163 -24.45 1.10 -2.91
N THR A 164 -24.78 1.88 -3.94
CA THR A 164 -23.84 2.54 -4.84
C THR A 164 -23.97 4.05 -4.90
N ASP A 165 -24.93 4.64 -4.17
CA ASP A 165 -25.00 6.08 -4.01
C ASP A 165 -23.87 6.59 -3.08
N SER A 166 -23.13 7.54 -3.62
CA SER A 166 -21.81 8.00 -3.21
C SER A 166 -21.81 9.02 -2.07
N SER A 167 -22.82 8.98 -1.19
CA SER A 167 -23.04 10.02 -0.17
C SER A 167 -22.85 9.57 1.28
N ASN A 168 -22.33 8.35 1.56
CA ASN A 168 -21.94 7.98 2.92
C ASN A 168 -20.70 7.06 2.97
N VAL A 169 -19.60 7.68 3.41
CA VAL A 169 -18.37 7.15 4.03
C VAL A 169 -18.38 5.63 4.28
N SER A 170 -17.43 4.92 3.68
CA SER A 170 -16.99 3.59 4.15
C SER A 170 -16.75 3.66 5.67
N THR A 171 -17.59 2.98 6.46
CA THR A 171 -17.78 3.25 7.91
C THR A 171 -16.52 3.13 8.77
N HIS A 172 -15.44 2.55 8.25
CA HIS A 172 -14.18 2.32 8.95
C HIS A 172 -12.96 2.63 8.08
N THR A 173 -13.04 3.58 7.14
CA THR A 173 -11.88 4.01 6.34
C THR A 173 -11.69 5.52 6.44
N THR A 174 -10.44 5.96 6.61
CA THR A 174 -10.11 7.38 6.64
C THR A 174 -10.33 8.02 5.26
N ALA A 175 -10.40 9.35 5.23
CA ALA A 175 -10.19 10.07 3.98
C ALA A 175 -8.82 9.72 3.37
N GLU A 176 -8.65 9.98 2.07
CA GLU A 176 -7.33 9.91 1.45
C GLU A 176 -6.44 11.06 1.94
N THR A 177 -5.15 10.79 2.05
CA THR A 177 -4.14 11.81 2.30
C THR A 177 -3.99 12.73 1.08
N LYS A 178 -3.20 13.79 1.26
CA LYS A 178 -2.49 14.44 0.14
C LYS A 178 -1.58 13.43 -0.58
N THR A 179 -0.98 13.81 -1.71
CA THR A 179 -0.02 12.90 -2.37
C THR A 179 1.16 12.59 -1.45
N ILE A 180 1.85 11.48 -1.65
CA ILE A 180 3.03 11.14 -0.87
C ILE A 180 4.14 12.18 -1.10
N ALA A 181 4.25 12.72 -2.31
CA ALA A 181 5.12 13.86 -2.60
C ALA A 181 4.75 15.05 -1.74
N GLU A 182 3.47 15.35 -1.49
CA GLU A 182 3.04 16.42 -0.60
C GLU A 182 3.24 16.07 0.89
N ILE A 183 3.09 14.81 1.30
CA ILE A 183 3.29 14.36 2.69
C ILE A 183 4.78 14.38 3.07
N LEU A 184 5.62 13.86 2.19
CA LEU A 184 7.07 13.91 2.27
C LEU A 184 7.60 15.26 1.81
N SER A 185 6.76 16.07 1.16
CA SER A 185 7.08 17.46 0.88
C SER A 185 7.27 18.10 2.24
N PRO A 186 8.38 18.79 2.38
CA PRO A 186 8.69 19.48 3.61
C PRO A 186 7.67 20.57 4.01
N GLU A 187 6.70 20.91 3.15
CA GLU A 187 5.59 21.78 3.53
C GLU A 187 4.68 21.20 4.62
N ASN A 188 4.66 19.87 4.80
CA ASN A 188 3.94 19.19 5.88
C ASN A 188 4.84 18.82 7.07
N LEU A 189 6.15 19.07 6.99
CA LEU A 189 7.04 19.22 8.15
C LEU A 189 6.82 20.61 8.74
N ILE A 190 5.60 20.90 9.20
CA ILE A 190 5.37 22.00 10.13
C ILE A 190 5.83 21.54 11.51
N ASP A 191 7.13 21.31 11.66
CA ASP A 191 7.94 21.89 12.74
C ASP A 191 9.43 21.65 12.44
N GLN A 192 10.27 22.66 12.72
CA GLN A 192 11.74 22.69 12.62
C GLN A 192 12.42 23.17 11.32
N GLY A 193 11.77 24.06 10.57
CA GLY A 193 12.44 25.02 9.66
C GLY A 193 13.43 24.45 8.63
N THR A 194 13.27 23.21 8.18
CA THR A 194 14.04 22.61 7.09
C THR A 194 13.11 22.03 6.04
N ILE A 195 13.31 22.41 4.78
CA ILE A 195 12.51 21.98 3.65
C ILE A 195 13.35 21.53 2.45
N THR A 196 13.08 20.36 1.85
CA THR A 196 13.69 19.91 0.57
C THR A 196 12.68 19.82 -0.57
N LEU A 197 12.95 20.52 -1.66
CA LEU A 197 12.16 20.63 -2.88
C LEU A 197 12.85 19.88 -4.02
N MET A 198 12.04 19.27 -4.89
CA MET A 198 12.51 18.68 -6.16
C MET A 198 12.55 19.78 -7.23
N ALA A 199 13.68 20.04 -7.85
CA ALA A 199 13.83 21.16 -8.78
C ALA A 199 12.96 20.99 -10.04
N GLU A 200 12.72 19.74 -10.46
CA GLU A 200 11.86 19.39 -11.58
C GLU A 200 10.37 19.65 -11.31
N SER A 201 9.96 19.90 -10.06
CA SER A 201 8.57 20.30 -9.75
C SER A 201 8.25 21.74 -10.20
N GLY A 202 9.29 22.53 -10.52
CA GLY A 202 9.15 23.93 -10.90
C GLY A 202 8.45 24.17 -12.24
N SER A 203 7.82 25.34 -12.34
CA SER A 203 7.37 25.91 -13.61
C SER A 203 8.58 26.43 -14.38
N LEU A 204 8.76 25.99 -15.63
CA LEU A 204 9.95 26.30 -16.41
C LEU A 204 9.66 27.26 -17.56
N ARG A 205 10.64 28.12 -17.85
CA ARG A 205 10.69 28.95 -19.06
C ARG A 205 11.96 28.64 -19.83
N THR A 206 11.80 28.45 -21.13
CA THR A 206 12.91 28.18 -22.06
C THR A 206 14.02 29.23 -21.94
N PRO A 207 15.29 28.83 -22.11
CA PRO A 207 15.78 27.48 -22.44
C PRO A 207 15.84 26.48 -21.28
N MET A 208 15.39 26.82 -20.06
CA MET A 208 15.39 25.86 -18.94
C MET A 208 14.45 24.67 -19.24
N VAL A 209 14.96 23.45 -19.12
CA VAL A 209 14.20 22.20 -19.38
C VAL A 209 14.45 21.16 -18.29
N LYS A 210 13.57 20.15 -18.24
CA LYS A 210 13.71 18.97 -17.38
C LYS A 210 14.47 17.88 -18.12
N ALA A 211 15.32 17.13 -17.43
CA ALA A 211 15.99 15.95 -17.93
C ALA A 211 16.25 14.95 -16.80
N THR A 212 16.65 13.73 -17.17
CA THR A 212 16.99 12.65 -16.24
C THR A 212 18.29 11.99 -16.69
N ASP A 213 19.18 11.73 -15.74
CA ASP A 213 20.45 11.02 -15.97
C ASP A 213 20.69 10.04 -14.82
N ASN A 214 20.98 8.78 -15.15
CA ASN A 214 21.18 7.68 -14.19
C ASN A 214 20.14 7.66 -13.05
N GLY A 215 18.86 7.90 -13.37
CA GLY A 215 17.75 7.91 -12.41
C GLY A 215 17.62 9.19 -11.56
N THR A 216 18.48 10.19 -11.75
CA THR A 216 18.36 11.50 -11.11
C THR A 216 17.65 12.49 -12.04
N SER A 217 16.50 12.99 -11.62
CA SER A 217 15.80 14.07 -12.31
C SER A 217 16.40 15.43 -11.95
N TYR A 218 16.51 16.32 -12.94
CA TYR A 218 17.05 17.66 -12.78
C TYR A 218 16.48 18.65 -13.78
N ILE A 219 16.69 19.92 -13.50
CA ILE A 219 16.50 21.03 -14.44
C ILE A 219 17.86 21.57 -14.87
N TRP A 220 17.92 22.11 -16.08
CA TRP A 220 19.12 22.78 -16.60
C TRP A 220 18.79 23.66 -17.81
N ALA A 221 19.66 24.61 -18.10
CA ALA A 221 19.71 25.27 -19.40
C ALA A 221 20.68 24.44 -20.29
N PRO A 222 20.21 23.86 -21.42
CA PRO A 222 21.05 23.02 -22.25
C PRO A 222 22.29 23.72 -22.78
N GLU A 223 23.37 22.95 -22.95
CA GLU A 223 24.62 23.40 -23.55
C GLU A 223 24.40 24.08 -24.92
N GLY A 224 25.08 25.19 -25.14
CA GLY A 224 24.93 26.02 -26.34
C GLY A 224 23.84 27.08 -26.24
N THR A 225 23.21 27.26 -25.06
CA THR A 225 22.27 28.36 -24.81
C THR A 225 22.97 29.62 -24.27
N GLY A 226 24.23 29.46 -23.86
CA GLY A 226 25.19 30.50 -23.51
C GLY A 226 24.96 31.18 -22.18
N THR A 227 25.94 31.98 -21.75
CA THR A 227 25.86 32.77 -20.53
C THR A 227 24.90 33.96 -20.67
N LYS A 228 24.11 34.21 -19.63
CA LYS A 228 23.11 35.27 -19.52
C LYS A 228 23.39 36.14 -18.31
N ASN A 229 23.15 37.44 -18.46
CA ASN A 229 23.10 38.38 -17.35
C ASN A 229 21.72 38.34 -16.68
N LEU A 230 21.63 38.81 -15.43
CA LEU A 230 20.40 38.85 -14.64
C LEU A 230 19.19 39.49 -15.37
N THR A 231 19.42 40.51 -16.20
CA THR A 231 18.35 41.23 -16.91
C THR A 231 18.00 40.64 -18.28
N SER A 232 18.69 39.59 -18.74
CA SER A 232 18.51 39.02 -20.09
C SER A 232 17.13 38.40 -20.24
N ALA A 233 16.27 38.96 -21.09
CA ALA A 233 14.88 38.53 -21.19
C ALA A 233 14.73 37.06 -21.65
N ASP A 234 15.69 36.58 -22.44
CA ASP A 234 15.81 35.24 -23.01
C ASP A 234 16.47 34.21 -22.07
N ALA A 235 16.83 34.61 -20.85
CA ALA A 235 17.37 33.68 -19.85
C ALA A 235 16.32 32.63 -19.44
N GLY A 236 16.78 31.39 -19.30
CA GLY A 236 15.97 30.29 -18.79
C GLY A 236 15.55 30.55 -17.35
N LEU A 237 14.32 30.17 -17.00
CA LEU A 237 13.81 30.31 -15.63
C LEU A 237 13.25 28.99 -15.13
N ALA A 238 13.43 28.74 -13.84
CA ALA A 238 12.64 27.80 -13.07
C ALA A 238 12.06 28.50 -11.85
N TYR A 239 10.80 28.24 -11.56
CA TYR A 239 10.13 28.75 -10.37
C TYR A 239 9.52 27.60 -9.58
N VAL A 240 10.03 27.35 -8.39
CA VAL A 240 9.60 26.27 -7.49
C VAL A 240 8.88 26.89 -6.29
N ASN A 241 7.60 26.59 -6.11
CA ASN A 241 6.82 27.11 -4.98
C ASN A 241 7.17 26.36 -3.69
N PHE A 242 7.10 27.06 -2.56
CA PHE A 242 7.19 26.45 -1.24
C PHE A 242 6.43 27.24 -0.16
N LYS A 243 6.26 26.61 1.01
CA LYS A 243 5.71 27.22 2.23
C LYS A 243 6.68 27.05 3.41
N LEU A 244 6.87 28.12 4.19
CA LEU A 244 7.61 28.12 5.46
C LEU A 244 6.84 28.94 6.49
N THR A 245 6.57 28.38 7.67
CA THR A 245 5.76 29.06 8.70
C THR A 245 6.57 29.91 9.67
N ASN A 246 7.87 29.63 9.82
CA ASN A 246 8.73 30.34 10.77
C ASN A 246 9.44 31.50 10.07
N SER A 247 9.38 32.68 10.68
CA SER A 247 10.18 33.83 10.23
C SER A 247 11.60 33.68 10.75
N ASP A 248 12.58 33.44 9.88
CA ASP A 248 13.97 33.20 10.29
C ASP A 248 14.96 33.44 9.13
N PHE A 249 16.26 33.34 9.44
CA PHE A 249 17.33 33.21 8.46
C PHE A 249 17.53 31.75 8.08
N TYR A 250 17.48 31.48 6.78
CA TYR A 250 17.64 30.15 6.22
C TYR A 250 18.88 30.08 5.34
N LYS A 251 19.65 29.00 5.48
CA LYS A 251 20.63 28.55 4.50
C LYS A 251 19.93 27.76 3.40
N VAL A 252 20.49 27.83 2.19
CA VAL A 252 19.99 27.06 1.06
C VAL A 252 21.10 26.17 0.54
N TYR A 253 20.80 24.89 0.35
CA TYR A 253 21.67 23.90 -0.24
C TYR A 253 21.02 23.38 -1.51
N MET A 254 21.78 23.17 -2.58
CA MET A 254 21.26 22.54 -3.78
C MET A 254 22.12 21.34 -4.17
N LEU A 255 21.46 20.27 -4.63
CA LEU A 255 22.11 19.11 -5.23
C LEU A 255 22.36 19.43 -6.69
N VAL A 256 23.63 19.67 -7.05
CA VAL A 256 24.03 20.21 -8.35
C VAL A 256 25.08 19.36 -9.03
N ASN A 257 25.11 19.41 -10.36
CA ASN A 257 26.21 18.90 -11.17
C ASN A 257 26.74 20.04 -12.05
N ALA A 258 27.88 20.58 -11.64
CA ALA A 258 28.69 21.62 -12.27
C ALA A 258 30.02 21.00 -12.76
N PRO A 259 30.06 20.45 -13.99
CA PRO A 259 31.20 19.65 -14.47
C PRO A 259 32.42 20.50 -14.84
N ASP A 260 32.23 21.77 -15.20
CA ASP A 260 33.28 22.67 -15.68
C ASP A 260 32.99 24.13 -15.29
N ALA A 261 34.00 24.99 -15.47
CA ALA A 261 33.97 26.40 -15.09
C ALA A 261 33.13 27.30 -16.01
N ASN A 262 32.54 26.74 -17.08
CA ASN A 262 31.56 27.44 -17.89
C ASN A 262 30.12 27.03 -17.52
N SER A 263 29.97 26.07 -16.60
CA SER A 263 28.71 25.45 -16.19
C SER A 263 28.57 25.46 -14.66
N ASP A 264 29.02 26.53 -14.01
CA ASP A 264 29.20 26.59 -12.57
C ASP A 264 28.42 27.72 -11.88
N SER A 265 27.48 28.38 -12.57
CA SER A 265 26.76 29.49 -11.97
C SER A 265 25.29 29.65 -12.38
N VAL A 266 24.51 30.20 -11.44
CA VAL A 266 23.06 30.47 -11.59
C VAL A 266 22.66 31.65 -10.71
N TYR A 267 21.65 32.41 -11.15
CA TYR A 267 21.02 33.42 -10.31
C TYR A 267 19.92 32.78 -9.44
N VAL A 268 19.97 33.04 -8.13
CA VAL A 268 19.06 32.45 -7.14
C VAL A 268 18.32 33.55 -6.40
N LYS A 269 16.99 33.47 -6.37
CA LYS A 269 16.14 34.34 -5.56
C LYS A 269 15.16 33.49 -4.76
N VAL A 270 15.01 33.78 -3.46
CA VAL A 270 14.19 32.97 -2.55
C VAL A 270 13.21 33.88 -1.81
N ALA A 271 11.93 33.53 -1.79
CA ALA A 271 10.89 34.24 -1.03
C ALA A 271 10.82 35.76 -1.29
N GLY A 272 11.19 36.22 -2.50
CA GLY A 272 11.19 37.64 -2.84
C GLY A 272 12.43 38.42 -2.37
N SER A 273 13.46 37.74 -1.85
CA SER A 273 14.75 38.34 -1.47
C SER A 273 15.46 39.04 -2.63
N ASP A 274 16.55 39.73 -2.32
CA ASP A 274 17.51 40.10 -3.36
C ASP A 274 18.05 38.85 -4.06
N THR A 275 18.34 39.01 -5.35
CA THR A 275 18.90 37.92 -6.16
C THR A 275 20.38 37.75 -5.85
N LYS A 276 20.80 36.51 -5.61
CA LYS A 276 22.21 36.14 -5.45
C LYS A 276 22.77 35.63 -6.77
N GLU A 277 23.98 36.04 -7.09
CA GLU A 277 24.77 35.44 -8.16
C GLU A 277 25.58 34.30 -7.56
N TRP A 278 25.12 33.05 -7.71
CA TRP A 278 25.73 31.91 -7.06
C TRP A 278 26.68 31.19 -7.99
N HIS A 279 27.92 31.00 -7.52
CA HIS A 279 29.00 30.26 -8.19
C HIS A 279 29.37 29.01 -7.40
N ILE A 280 29.54 27.88 -8.08
CA ILE A 280 29.95 26.60 -7.49
C ILE A 280 31.48 26.60 -7.34
N ARG A 281 31.96 26.93 -6.13
CA ARG A 281 33.40 27.06 -5.80
C ARG A 281 34.26 25.88 -6.26
N THR A 282 33.77 24.67 -6.06
CA THR A 282 34.49 23.43 -6.40
C THR A 282 33.63 22.64 -7.36
N LEU A 283 34.11 22.49 -8.59
CA LEU A 283 33.49 21.68 -9.64
C LEU A 283 33.17 20.28 -9.11
N THR A 284 32.03 19.75 -9.54
CA THR A 284 31.46 18.49 -9.02
C THR A 284 31.78 17.33 -9.95
N LYS A 285 31.87 16.11 -9.41
CA LYS A 285 31.96 14.88 -10.20
C LYS A 285 30.64 14.11 -10.13
N GLY A 286 29.62 14.65 -10.80
CA GLY A 286 28.24 14.19 -10.69
C GLY A 286 27.43 15.10 -9.75
N PHE A 287 26.33 14.58 -9.22
CA PHE A 287 25.47 15.36 -8.32
C PHE A 287 26.03 15.40 -6.91
N GLU A 288 26.36 16.60 -6.45
CA GLU A 288 26.88 16.86 -5.09
C GLU A 288 26.14 18.04 -4.46
N TRP A 289 26.00 18.02 -3.15
CA TRP A 289 25.40 19.15 -2.43
C TRP A 289 26.37 20.33 -2.35
N ARG A 290 25.83 21.53 -2.56
CA ARG A 290 26.54 22.80 -2.43
C ARG A 290 25.66 23.81 -1.70
N GLU A 291 26.26 24.59 -0.81
CA GLU A 291 25.61 25.72 -0.16
C GLU A 291 25.52 26.90 -1.12
N VAL A 292 24.36 27.55 -1.17
CA VAL A 292 24.12 28.76 -1.93
C VAL A 292 24.81 29.92 -1.24
N THR A 293 25.85 30.43 -1.89
CA THR A 293 26.61 31.61 -1.47
C THR A 293 26.33 32.77 -2.41
N ASN A 294 26.92 33.93 -2.14
CA ASN A 294 26.79 35.09 -3.01
C ASN A 294 28.12 35.50 -3.63
N THR A 295 28.06 35.86 -4.91
CA THR A 295 29.14 36.33 -5.78
C THR A 295 30.30 35.35 -5.91
N THR A 296 31.30 35.70 -6.72
CA THR A 296 32.57 34.98 -6.84
C THR A 296 33.42 35.01 -5.56
N SER A 297 33.02 35.78 -4.55
CA SER A 297 33.65 35.81 -3.24
C SER A 297 33.11 34.75 -2.28
N TYR A 298 32.08 33.99 -2.70
CA TYR A 298 31.46 32.89 -1.95
C TYR A 298 31.07 33.27 -0.52
N GLN A 299 30.54 34.49 -0.36
CA GLN A 299 30.17 34.99 0.96
C GLN A 299 28.97 34.21 1.48
N ASP A 300 29.04 33.75 2.72
CA ASP A 300 27.87 33.22 3.43
C ASP A 300 26.86 34.35 3.55
N SER A 301 25.63 34.06 3.13
CA SER A 301 24.60 35.07 2.99
C SER A 301 23.24 34.38 3.09
N PRO A 302 22.78 34.09 4.32
CA PRO A 302 21.49 33.45 4.51
C PRO A 302 20.35 34.30 3.97
N PHE A 303 19.22 33.66 3.71
CA PHE A 303 18.01 34.29 3.23
C PHE A 303 17.08 34.52 4.41
N TYR A 304 16.72 35.78 4.69
CA TYR A 304 15.63 36.04 5.60
C TYR A 304 14.31 35.71 4.91
N ILE A 305 13.52 34.82 5.49
CA ILE A 305 12.20 34.44 4.98
C ILE A 305 11.21 34.76 6.09
N ALA A 306 10.31 35.71 5.84
CA ALA A 306 9.17 35.94 6.72
C ALA A 306 8.23 34.73 6.64
N GLY A 307 7.73 34.24 7.78
CA GLY A 307 6.79 33.12 7.82
C GLY A 307 5.52 33.43 7.03
N GLY A 308 5.05 32.48 6.22
CA GLY A 308 3.94 32.69 5.31
C GLY A 308 3.72 31.54 4.32
N SER A 309 3.01 31.83 3.24
CA SER A 309 2.69 30.90 2.16
C SER A 309 2.87 31.59 0.81
N ASN A 310 3.03 30.81 -0.27
CA ASN A 310 3.26 31.29 -1.64
C ASN A 310 4.65 31.90 -1.88
N PHE A 311 5.67 31.38 -1.20
CA PHE A 311 7.04 31.71 -1.55
C PHE A 311 7.49 30.90 -2.76
N GLY A 312 8.54 31.37 -3.42
CA GLY A 312 9.18 30.61 -4.48
C GLY A 312 10.69 30.73 -4.46
N VAL A 313 11.34 29.70 -4.98
CA VAL A 313 12.72 29.73 -5.43
C VAL A 313 12.69 30.00 -6.92
N GLU A 314 13.19 31.17 -7.32
CA GLU A 314 13.43 31.52 -8.71
C GLU A 314 14.90 31.22 -9.04
N LEU A 315 15.10 30.33 -10.00
CA LEU A 315 16.40 30.02 -10.58
C LEU A 315 16.43 30.60 -11.98
N ARG A 316 17.37 31.50 -12.24
CA ARG A 316 17.55 32.10 -13.54
C ARG A 316 18.90 31.72 -14.10
N GLN A 317 18.91 31.28 -15.35
CA GLN A 317 20.12 30.96 -16.09
C GLN A 317 21.13 32.10 -15.96
N ARG A 318 22.31 31.75 -15.46
CA ARG A 318 23.51 32.53 -15.65
C ARG A 318 24.37 31.79 -16.65
N ASP A 319 24.87 30.61 -16.31
CA ASP A 319 25.52 29.74 -17.27
C ASP A 319 24.58 28.63 -17.75
N ASP A 320 24.87 28.09 -18.94
CA ASP A 320 24.32 26.82 -19.40
C ASP A 320 25.08 25.63 -18.82
N GLY A 321 24.59 24.41 -19.05
CA GLY A 321 25.27 23.19 -18.60
C GLY A 321 25.09 22.83 -17.12
N LEU A 322 24.88 23.80 -16.22
CA LEU A 322 24.65 23.55 -14.78
C LEU A 322 23.32 22.81 -14.56
N LYS A 323 23.39 21.66 -13.87
CA LYS A 323 22.22 20.84 -13.54
C LYS A 323 21.86 20.98 -12.07
N ILE A 324 20.57 21.11 -11.76
CA ILE A 324 20.04 21.25 -10.40
C ILE A 324 18.94 20.22 -10.18
N SER A 325 19.08 19.36 -9.17
CA SER A 325 18.13 18.27 -8.88
C SER A 325 17.25 18.54 -7.66
N LYS A 326 17.85 18.98 -6.54
CA LYS A 326 17.13 19.21 -5.27
C LYS A 326 17.53 20.55 -4.65
N ILE A 327 16.62 21.14 -3.89
CA ILE A 327 16.81 22.43 -3.21
C ILE A 327 16.38 22.25 -1.75
N THR A 328 17.30 22.36 -0.81
CA THR A 328 17.00 22.35 0.63
C THR A 328 17.13 23.75 1.21
N ILE A 329 16.14 24.23 1.95
CA ILE A 329 16.11 25.51 2.65
C ILE A 329 15.98 25.20 4.14
N THR A 330 16.92 25.64 4.97
CA THR A 330 17.01 25.20 6.38
C THR A 330 17.47 26.31 7.31
N ASN A 331 16.87 26.41 8.50
CA ASN A 331 17.37 27.20 9.62
C ASN A 331 18.05 26.33 10.70
N ASP A 332 18.25 25.03 10.45
CA ASP A 332 18.99 24.14 11.33
C ASP A 332 20.51 24.40 11.16
N PRO A 333 21.20 24.93 12.19
CA PRO A 333 22.62 25.23 12.10
C PRO A 333 23.51 23.98 12.01
N MET A 334 22.97 22.79 12.28
CA MET A 334 23.68 21.51 12.17
C MET A 334 23.27 20.70 10.94
N PHE A 335 22.53 21.30 10.00
CA PHE A 335 22.10 20.60 8.81
C PHE A 335 23.30 20.11 7.97
N ASP A 336 23.36 18.80 7.73
CA ASP A 336 24.30 18.19 6.80
C ASP A 336 23.51 17.55 5.64
N PRO A 337 23.59 18.09 4.41
CA PRO A 337 22.90 17.53 3.27
C PRO A 337 23.50 16.20 2.78
N ASN A 338 24.74 15.87 3.18
CA ASN A 338 25.40 14.61 2.82
C ASN A 338 25.07 13.48 3.80
N ALA A 339 24.61 13.82 5.01
CA ALA A 339 24.01 12.87 5.92
C ALA A 339 22.65 12.45 5.34
N SER A 340 22.61 11.32 4.63
CA SER A 340 21.38 10.74 4.10
C SER A 340 20.37 10.55 5.24
N LYS A 341 19.43 11.49 5.36
CA LYS A 341 18.18 11.28 6.09
C LYS A 341 17.14 11.07 5.02
N ALA A 342 16.61 9.84 4.92
CA ALA A 342 15.40 9.58 4.15
C ALA A 342 14.38 10.67 4.46
N LEU A 343 13.65 11.17 3.45
CA LEU A 343 12.56 12.10 3.71
C LEU A 343 11.54 11.35 4.57
N LYS A 344 11.41 11.76 5.83
CA LYS A 344 10.50 11.18 6.82
C LYS A 344 9.40 12.19 7.13
N SER A 345 8.18 11.69 7.30
CA SER A 345 7.05 12.50 7.75
C SER A 345 6.13 11.64 8.62
N THR A 346 5.19 12.27 9.31
CA THR A 346 4.14 11.57 10.05
C THR A 346 2.80 11.90 9.40
N ILE A 347 2.16 10.88 8.83
CA ILE A 347 0.78 10.97 8.38
C ILE A 347 -0.10 10.99 9.62
N SER A 348 -0.88 12.06 9.80
CA SER A 348 -1.82 12.22 10.91
C SER A 348 -3.25 12.34 10.38
N MET A 349 -4.09 11.35 10.66
CA MET A 349 -5.46 11.27 10.15
C MET A 349 -6.49 11.41 11.27
N PRO A 350 -7.48 12.31 11.16
CA PRO A 350 -8.59 12.35 12.09
C PRO A 350 -9.43 11.08 11.95
N ILE A 351 -9.66 10.41 13.08
CA ILE A 351 -10.46 9.17 13.15
C ILE A 351 -11.65 9.32 14.09
N SER A 352 -11.99 10.54 14.51
CA SER A 352 -13.09 10.78 15.46
C SER A 352 -14.44 10.28 14.99
N SER A 353 -14.73 10.41 13.69
CA SER A 353 -15.96 9.89 13.08
C SER A 353 -15.97 8.36 12.96
N LEU A 354 -14.79 7.72 12.94
CA LEU A 354 -14.67 6.27 12.84
C LEU A 354 -14.68 5.61 14.23
N SER A 355 -13.97 6.20 15.19
CA SER A 355 -13.80 5.63 16.53
C SER A 355 -14.92 6.00 17.51
N GLY A 356 -15.70 7.05 17.23
CA GLY A 356 -16.65 7.63 18.17
C GLY A 356 -16.01 8.44 19.30
N VAL A 357 -14.68 8.64 19.28
CA VAL A 357 -13.95 9.41 20.30
C VAL A 357 -13.48 10.74 19.71
N SER A 358 -14.00 11.85 20.25
CA SER A 358 -13.65 13.20 19.82
C SER A 358 -12.15 13.49 19.97
N GLY A 359 -11.54 14.08 18.95
CA GLY A 359 -10.13 14.45 18.91
C GLY A 359 -9.17 13.28 18.70
N SER A 360 -9.67 12.06 18.44
CA SER A 360 -8.82 10.91 18.15
C SER A 360 -8.15 11.00 16.77
N MET A 361 -6.87 10.64 16.72
CA MET A 361 -6.00 10.73 15.53
C MET A 361 -5.22 9.43 15.34
N LEU A 362 -5.14 8.94 14.10
CA LEU A 362 -4.20 7.89 13.68
C LEU A 362 -2.93 8.55 13.16
N ASP A 363 -1.79 8.23 13.75
CA ASP A 363 -0.48 8.68 13.28
C ASP A 363 0.35 7.50 12.78
N ILE A 364 1.01 7.65 11.62
CA ILE A 364 1.92 6.65 11.04
C ILE A 364 3.11 7.37 10.43
N ASP A 365 4.31 6.94 10.79
CA ASP A 365 5.53 7.53 10.24
C ASP A 365 5.81 6.89 8.87
N ILE A 366 6.16 7.70 7.87
CA ILE A 366 6.42 7.29 6.50
C ILE A 366 7.76 7.83 6.03
N GLU A 367 8.52 7.01 5.31
CA GLU A 367 9.73 7.42 4.59
C GLU A 367 9.75 6.86 3.18
N GLU A 368 10.35 7.59 2.24
CA GLU A 368 10.76 6.98 0.97
C GLU A 368 11.89 5.99 1.24
N TYR A 369 11.67 4.71 0.95
CA TYR A 369 12.62 3.65 1.26
C TYR A 369 13.57 3.39 0.09
N ASP A 370 13.00 3.26 -1.11
CA ASP A 370 13.73 3.13 -2.37
C ASP A 370 12.86 3.60 -3.54
N MET A 371 13.35 3.40 -4.77
CA MET A 371 12.64 3.80 -5.98
C MET A 371 11.31 3.08 -6.22
N TYR A 372 11.02 1.96 -5.52
CA TYR A 372 9.82 1.14 -5.70
C TYR A 372 8.90 1.11 -4.47
N SER A 373 9.36 1.61 -3.32
CA SER A 373 8.63 1.43 -2.07
C SER A 373 8.77 2.58 -1.08
N TYR A 374 7.76 2.68 -0.23
CA TYR A 374 7.76 3.46 1.00
C TYR A 374 7.97 2.52 2.18
N LYS A 375 8.48 3.04 3.29
CA LYS A 375 8.53 2.34 4.56
C LYS A 375 7.67 3.05 5.59
N LEU A 376 6.75 2.31 6.17
CA LEU A 376 5.85 2.77 7.22
C LEU A 376 6.32 2.21 8.55
N THR A 377 6.29 3.04 9.60
CA THR A 377 6.71 2.68 10.95
C THR A 377 5.81 3.33 12.00
N ASN A 378 5.86 2.81 13.22
CA ASN A 378 5.27 3.43 14.40
C ASN A 378 3.78 3.83 14.23
N PRO A 379 2.91 2.93 13.72
CA PRO A 379 1.48 3.19 13.67
C PRO A 379 0.92 3.28 15.09
N ARG A 380 0.20 4.36 15.38
CA ARG A 380 -0.31 4.66 16.72
C ARG A 380 -1.59 5.49 16.66
N ILE A 381 -2.41 5.41 17.70
CA ILE A 381 -3.59 6.24 17.88
C ILE A 381 -3.40 7.14 19.09
N ARG A 382 -3.57 8.46 18.87
CA ARG A 382 -3.75 9.43 19.96
C ARG A 382 -5.23 9.51 20.29
N THR A 383 -5.56 9.32 21.55
CA THR A 383 -6.94 9.29 22.03
C THR A 383 -7.03 9.70 23.50
N THR A 384 -8.21 10.15 23.92
CA THR A 384 -8.54 10.44 25.32
C THR A 384 -9.33 9.32 25.99
N GLN A 385 -9.89 8.40 25.21
CA GLN A 385 -10.68 7.25 25.67
C GLN A 385 -10.21 5.96 25.01
N ASP A 386 -10.61 4.83 25.59
CA ASP A 386 -10.31 3.52 25.03
C ASP A 386 -10.96 3.34 23.66
N ILE A 387 -10.17 2.88 22.68
CA ILE A 387 -10.63 2.53 21.33
C ILE A 387 -10.19 1.10 21.03
N TYR A 388 -11.11 0.25 20.62
CA TYR A 388 -10.83 -1.09 20.11
C TYR A 388 -10.54 -1.01 18.62
N VAL A 389 -9.43 -1.61 18.19
CA VAL A 389 -8.98 -1.59 16.81
C VAL A 389 -8.70 -3.02 16.35
N LYS A 390 -9.26 -3.39 15.20
CA LYS A 390 -9.00 -4.66 14.52
C LYS A 390 -8.62 -4.42 13.07
N SER A 391 -7.51 -5.03 12.67
CA SER A 391 -6.86 -5.00 11.36
C SER A 391 -6.70 -3.59 10.80
N LEU A 392 -5.47 -3.07 10.74
CA LEU A 392 -5.16 -1.85 10.00
C LEU A 392 -4.67 -2.23 8.59
N LYS A 393 -5.42 -1.85 7.56
CA LYS A 393 -5.06 -2.01 6.14
C LYS A 393 -4.62 -0.66 5.57
N VAL A 394 -3.48 -0.64 4.89
CA VAL A 394 -2.98 0.55 4.18
C VAL A 394 -3.35 0.43 2.71
N LEU A 395 -4.12 1.39 2.20
CA LEU A 395 -4.57 1.45 0.82
C LEU A 395 -3.73 2.49 0.08
N VAL A 396 -3.32 2.16 -1.14
CA VAL A 396 -2.66 3.10 -2.06
C VAL A 396 -3.65 3.44 -3.16
N ASN A 397 -3.98 4.73 -3.32
CA ASN A 397 -4.99 5.21 -4.27
C ASN A 397 -6.34 4.48 -4.12
N GLY A 398 -6.74 4.22 -2.86
CA GLY A 398 -7.94 3.47 -2.51
C GLY A 398 -7.89 1.96 -2.80
N SER A 399 -6.73 1.39 -3.12
CA SER A 399 -6.56 -0.05 -3.37
C SER A 399 -5.72 -0.74 -2.31
N TYR A 400 -6.18 -1.88 -1.80
CA TYR A 400 -5.41 -2.71 -0.88
C TYR A 400 -4.59 -3.75 -1.64
N ASN A 401 -3.27 -3.75 -1.44
CA ASN A 401 -2.39 -4.81 -1.90
C ASN A 401 -2.22 -5.86 -0.78
N PRO A 402 -2.54 -7.14 -1.01
CA PRO A 402 -2.37 -8.19 0.01
C PRO A 402 -0.94 -8.39 0.53
N GLN A 403 0.07 -7.84 -0.16
CA GLN A 403 1.45 -7.82 0.34
C GLN A 403 1.66 -6.77 1.45
N HIS A 404 0.77 -5.79 1.60
CA HIS A 404 0.80 -4.73 2.63
C HIS A 404 0.10 -5.19 3.93
N ALA A 405 0.36 -6.43 4.37
CA ALA A 405 -0.41 -7.08 5.44
C ALA A 405 0.17 -6.94 6.85
N THR A 406 1.34 -6.30 7.03
CA THR A 406 2.03 -6.20 8.33
C THR A 406 1.14 -5.68 9.47
N TYR A 407 0.20 -4.78 9.19
CA TYR A 407 -0.68 -4.18 10.20
C TYR A 407 -2.09 -4.82 10.27
N THR A 408 -2.40 -5.82 9.45
CA THR A 408 -3.70 -6.50 9.50
C THR A 408 -3.83 -7.41 10.72
N VAL A 409 -2.73 -7.73 11.39
CA VAL A 409 -2.71 -8.53 12.62
C VAL A 409 -3.09 -7.72 13.87
N VAL A 410 -3.25 -6.39 13.75
CA VAL A 410 -3.67 -5.52 14.86
C VAL A 410 -5.01 -6.01 15.39
N ASN A 411 -5.08 -6.32 16.68
CA ASN A 411 -6.32 -6.64 17.38
C ASN A 411 -6.14 -6.29 18.86
N LYS A 412 -6.27 -5.01 19.19
CA LYS A 412 -6.02 -4.52 20.55
C LYS A 412 -6.91 -3.33 20.90
N LYS A 413 -7.03 -3.11 22.20
CA LYS A 413 -7.52 -1.87 22.79
C LYS A 413 -6.35 -0.89 22.90
N VAL A 414 -6.53 0.33 22.40
CA VAL A 414 -5.62 1.46 22.62
C VAL A 414 -6.22 2.40 23.66
N SER A 415 -5.37 3.08 24.42
CA SER A 415 -5.76 4.06 25.45
C SER A 415 -4.87 5.30 25.37
N ALA A 416 -5.16 6.31 26.19
CA ALA A 416 -4.31 7.50 26.31
C ALA A 416 -2.86 7.18 26.75
N ALA A 417 -2.65 6.07 27.47
CA ALA A 417 -1.33 5.64 27.95
C ALA A 417 -0.60 4.69 26.98
N ASP A 418 -1.34 3.93 26.16
CA ASP A 418 -0.78 3.03 25.15
C ASP A 418 -1.58 3.13 23.84
N GLY A 419 -1.08 3.98 22.94
CA GLY A 419 -1.62 4.18 21.60
C GLY A 419 -1.01 3.32 20.51
N VAL A 420 0.05 2.55 20.79
CA VAL A 420 0.88 1.91 19.74
C VAL A 420 0.13 0.74 19.10
N LEU A 421 -0.09 0.75 17.79
CA LEU A 421 -0.77 -0.35 17.10
C LEU A 421 0.18 -1.50 16.75
N SER A 422 1.43 -1.19 16.37
CA SER A 422 2.43 -2.18 15.98
C SER A 422 3.85 -1.64 16.14
N ASN A 423 4.79 -2.52 16.54
CA ASN A 423 6.23 -2.22 16.57
C ASN A 423 6.95 -2.64 15.28
N TYR A 424 6.24 -3.21 14.31
CA TYR A 424 6.82 -3.69 13.05
C TYR A 424 6.84 -2.58 11.99
N SER A 425 7.85 -2.63 11.11
CA SER A 425 7.89 -1.80 9.90
C SER A 425 7.16 -2.50 8.74
N MET A 426 6.48 -1.73 7.89
CA MET A 426 5.87 -2.24 6.66
C MET A 426 6.58 -1.64 5.45
N ILE A 427 6.92 -2.48 4.47
CA ILE A 427 7.28 -2.01 3.12
C ILE A 427 6.00 -1.92 2.29
N LEU A 428 5.73 -0.71 1.79
CA LEU A 428 4.54 -0.38 1.01
C LEU A 428 4.97 -0.11 -0.44
N LEU A 429 4.49 -0.91 -1.38
CA LEU A 429 4.83 -0.77 -2.80
C LEU A 429 4.18 0.50 -3.38
N LYS A 430 4.96 1.26 -4.15
CA LYS A 430 4.49 2.39 -4.96
C LYS A 430 3.52 1.89 -6.03
N ASP A 431 2.50 2.67 -6.33
CA ASP A 431 1.56 2.39 -7.44
C ASP A 431 1.87 3.32 -8.62
N LYS A 432 1.66 4.62 -8.43
CA LYS A 432 1.91 5.69 -9.40
C LYS A 432 3.12 6.55 -9.04
N GLY A 433 3.74 6.30 -7.89
CA GLY A 433 4.87 7.07 -7.39
C GLY A 433 4.45 8.28 -6.58
N LEU A 434 5.45 8.92 -5.96
CA LEU A 434 5.28 9.98 -4.96
C LEU A 434 4.32 11.10 -5.38
N ASP A 435 4.43 11.61 -6.60
CA ASP A 435 3.63 12.75 -7.09
C ASP A 435 2.14 12.45 -7.26
N SER A 436 1.75 11.17 -7.18
CA SER A 436 0.38 10.71 -7.47
C SER A 436 -0.19 9.81 -6.39
N ASP A 437 0.64 9.05 -5.68
CA ASP A 437 0.18 8.12 -4.66
C ASP A 437 -0.45 8.85 -3.49
N LYS A 438 -1.65 8.43 -3.08
CA LYS A 438 -2.32 8.85 -1.85
C LYS A 438 -2.58 7.63 -0.99
N LEU A 439 -2.53 7.80 0.33
CA LEU A 439 -2.85 6.72 1.26
C LEU A 439 -4.21 6.92 1.91
N SER A 440 -4.88 5.82 2.22
CA SER A 440 -5.98 5.78 3.16
C SER A 440 -5.88 4.53 4.04
N PHE A 441 -6.55 4.55 5.18
CA PHE A 441 -6.42 3.50 6.20
C PHE A 441 -7.78 2.92 6.50
N ALA A 442 -7.92 1.61 6.27
CA ALA A 442 -9.15 0.88 6.53
C ALA A 442 -8.99 -0.04 7.73
N PHE A 443 -10.05 -0.12 8.53
CA PHE A 443 -10.15 -0.99 9.68
C PHE A 443 -11.22 -2.06 9.48
N ASP A 444 -10.99 -3.27 9.99
CA ASP A 444 -12.07 -4.25 10.12
C ASP A 444 -12.99 -3.87 11.29
N HIS A 445 -12.45 -3.20 12.31
CA HIS A 445 -13.19 -2.59 13.41
C HIS A 445 -12.42 -1.41 14.01
N ILE A 446 -13.12 -0.32 14.30
CA ILE A 446 -12.62 0.79 15.12
C ILE A 446 -13.80 1.37 15.92
N GLY A 447 -13.69 1.48 17.24
CA GLY A 447 -14.80 1.98 18.05
C GLY A 447 -14.58 1.89 19.56
N THR A 448 -15.50 2.44 20.35
CA THR A 448 -15.47 2.42 21.83
C THR A 448 -15.93 1.09 22.44
N SER A 449 -16.46 0.18 21.62
CA SER A 449 -16.85 -1.18 22.00
C SER A 449 -15.97 -2.20 21.28
N GLU A 450 -15.81 -3.40 21.85
CA GLU A 450 -15.17 -4.51 21.13
C GLU A 450 -15.95 -4.84 19.87
N ALA A 451 -15.25 -5.29 18.82
CA ALA A 451 -15.88 -5.74 17.60
C ALA A 451 -16.95 -6.79 17.94
N PRO A 452 -18.19 -6.68 17.42
CA PRO A 452 -19.20 -7.69 17.64
C PRO A 452 -18.62 -9.04 17.23
N THR A 453 -18.55 -9.96 18.19
CA THR A 453 -18.22 -11.35 17.90
C THR A 453 -19.34 -11.86 17.01
N THR A 454 -19.02 -12.31 15.80
CA THR A 454 -19.98 -13.02 14.94
C THR A 454 -20.46 -14.25 15.69
N THR A 455 -21.58 -14.10 16.39
CA THR A 455 -22.38 -15.20 16.89
C THR A 455 -23.11 -15.75 15.67
N THR A 456 -22.76 -16.98 15.28
CA THR A 456 -23.46 -17.68 14.21
C THR A 456 -24.93 -17.84 14.61
N PRO A 457 -25.90 -17.50 13.74
CA PRO A 457 -27.32 -17.73 13.99
C PRO A 457 -27.56 -19.21 14.28
N THR A 458 -28.20 -19.48 15.42
CA THR A 458 -28.59 -20.81 15.84
C THR A 458 -29.82 -21.25 15.04
N THR A 459 -29.69 -22.19 14.10
CA THR A 459 -30.83 -23.00 13.64
C THR A 459 -31.20 -23.97 14.76
N GLY A 460 -32.32 -23.69 15.43
CA GLY A 460 -32.92 -24.58 16.42
C GLY A 460 -33.65 -25.75 15.76
N THR A 461 -33.46 -26.96 16.29
CA THR A 461 -34.40 -27.63 17.21
C THR A 461 -33.80 -28.97 17.64
N GLY A 462 -33.60 -29.15 18.95
CA GLY A 462 -33.11 -30.39 19.56
C GLY A 462 -32.54 -30.21 20.97
N THR A 463 -33.42 -29.93 21.94
CA THR A 463 -33.30 -30.19 23.41
C THR A 463 -31.94 -30.06 24.14
N THR A 464 -31.84 -29.00 24.96
CA THR A 464 -31.05 -28.63 26.19
C THR A 464 -30.31 -29.78 26.95
N PRO A 465 -29.15 -29.61 27.65
CA PRO A 465 -28.68 -28.43 28.42
C PRO A 465 -27.18 -27.98 28.36
N THR A 466 -27.00 -26.68 28.59
CA THR A 466 -25.84 -25.86 29.10
C THR A 466 -24.45 -26.47 29.36
N ASN A 467 -23.38 -25.85 28.79
CA ASN A 467 -22.28 -25.21 29.57
C ASN A 467 -21.29 -24.37 28.71
N PRO A 468 -20.64 -23.33 29.29
CA PRO A 468 -19.71 -22.43 28.62
C PRO A 468 -18.35 -23.12 28.37
N VAL A 469 -17.76 -22.97 27.19
CA VAL A 469 -16.39 -23.46 26.94
C VAL A 469 -15.41 -22.50 27.59
N THR A 470 -15.06 -22.77 28.84
CA THR A 470 -13.95 -22.14 29.56
C THR A 470 -12.66 -22.37 28.76
N LYS A 471 -11.90 -21.32 28.45
CA LYS A 471 -10.55 -21.48 27.86
C LYS A 471 -9.70 -22.31 28.81
N ILE A 472 -9.10 -23.37 28.30
CA ILE A 472 -8.28 -24.32 29.06
C ILE A 472 -6.79 -24.03 28.85
N SER A 473 -5.92 -24.60 29.68
CA SER A 473 -4.48 -24.42 29.51
C SER A 473 -4.02 -24.93 28.13
N SER A 474 -2.92 -24.40 27.60
CA SER A 474 -2.37 -24.87 26.32
C SER A 474 -2.00 -26.35 26.36
N VAL A 475 -1.55 -26.87 27.50
CA VAL A 475 -1.27 -28.31 27.67
C VAL A 475 -2.56 -29.13 27.62
N ASP A 476 -3.64 -28.66 28.26
CA ASP A 476 -4.94 -29.37 28.24
C ASP A 476 -5.61 -29.32 26.86
N GLY A 477 -5.52 -28.17 26.17
CA GLY A 477 -5.97 -28.04 24.80
C GLY A 477 -5.24 -29.00 23.86
N PHE A 478 -3.91 -29.12 24.01
CA PHE A 478 -3.09 -30.05 23.24
C PHE A 478 -3.45 -31.51 23.54
N LYS A 479 -3.64 -31.83 24.83
CA LYS A 479 -4.06 -33.16 25.31
C LYS A 479 -5.39 -33.62 24.69
N GLN A 480 -6.33 -32.69 24.48
CA GLN A 480 -7.66 -32.98 23.95
C GLN A 480 -7.71 -33.04 22.41
N THR A 481 -6.69 -32.55 21.70
CA THR A 481 -6.75 -32.31 20.25
C THR A 481 -5.61 -33.00 19.48
N LEU A 482 -4.44 -32.36 19.41
CA LEU A 482 -3.34 -32.79 18.59
C LEU A 482 -2.60 -34.00 19.17
N TRP A 483 -2.43 -34.06 20.50
CA TRP A 483 -1.64 -35.11 21.16
C TRP A 483 -2.16 -36.55 20.92
N PRO A 484 -3.48 -36.84 20.99
CA PRO A 484 -4.01 -38.17 20.66
C PRO A 484 -3.63 -38.64 19.26
N VAL A 485 -3.71 -37.75 18.26
CA VAL A 485 -3.35 -38.08 16.87
C VAL A 485 -1.86 -38.39 16.75
N LEU A 486 -1.00 -37.56 17.38
CA LEU A 486 0.44 -37.80 17.40
C LEU A 486 0.79 -39.11 18.14
N ARG A 487 0.09 -39.44 19.22
CA ARG A 487 0.25 -40.70 19.96
C ARG A 487 -0.18 -41.91 19.15
N THR A 488 -1.26 -41.84 18.38
CA THR A 488 -1.71 -42.97 17.56
C THR A 488 -0.82 -43.17 16.33
N ARG A 489 -0.33 -42.08 15.73
CA ARG A 489 0.28 -42.13 14.40
C ARG A 489 1.80 -41.98 14.39
N CYS A 490 2.39 -41.32 15.38
CA CYS A 490 3.81 -40.97 15.40
C CYS A 490 4.60 -41.64 16.54
N VAL A 491 3.93 -42.25 17.54
CA VAL A 491 4.58 -42.72 18.79
C VAL A 491 5.66 -43.78 18.58
N ASN A 492 5.54 -44.61 17.55
CA ASN A 492 6.49 -45.70 17.30
C ASN A 492 7.94 -45.18 17.10
N CYS A 493 8.10 -43.94 16.62
CA CYS A 493 9.40 -43.31 16.46
C CYS A 493 9.55 -41.99 17.24
N HIS A 494 8.46 -41.25 17.49
CA HIS A 494 8.50 -39.94 18.16
C HIS A 494 7.92 -39.96 19.58
N GLY A 495 7.84 -41.16 20.17
CA GLY A 495 7.42 -41.41 21.55
C GLY A 495 8.49 -41.04 22.57
N ASP A 496 8.95 -42.02 23.34
CA ASP A 496 9.78 -41.76 24.53
C ASP A 496 11.29 -41.82 24.26
N SER A 497 11.72 -42.26 23.07
CA SER A 497 13.13 -42.62 22.82
C SER A 497 13.81 -41.85 21.70
N GLN A 498 13.09 -41.27 20.72
CA GLN A 498 13.70 -40.59 19.58
C GLN A 498 13.13 -39.18 19.36
N PRO A 499 13.98 -38.12 19.40
CA PRO A 499 13.54 -36.75 19.16
C PRO A 499 13.21 -36.48 17.68
N PRO A 500 12.35 -35.48 17.38
CA PRO A 500 11.58 -34.68 18.32
C PRO A 500 10.50 -35.51 19.03
N LEU A 501 10.36 -35.35 20.36
CA LEU A 501 9.51 -36.15 21.25
C LEU A 501 8.04 -35.67 21.25
N HIS A 502 7.51 -35.31 20.08
CA HIS A 502 6.18 -34.72 19.94
C HIS A 502 5.02 -35.71 20.16
N ALA A 503 5.31 -37.01 20.32
CA ALA A 503 4.36 -38.06 20.68
C ALA A 503 4.72 -38.78 21.99
N HIS A 504 5.49 -38.12 22.88
CA HIS A 504 5.90 -38.65 24.18
C HIS A 504 4.70 -39.07 25.07
N SER A 505 4.89 -40.07 25.94
CA SER A 505 3.87 -40.65 26.83
C SER A 505 3.41 -39.69 27.93
N ASN A 506 4.30 -38.82 28.38
CA ASN A 506 3.96 -37.62 29.13
C ASN A 506 3.52 -36.48 28.20
N VAL A 507 2.26 -36.05 28.33
CA VAL A 507 1.65 -35.00 27.49
C VAL A 507 2.30 -33.63 27.63
N THR A 508 2.79 -33.27 28.82
CA THR A 508 3.47 -32.00 29.06
C THR A 508 4.81 -31.97 28.33
N THR A 509 5.57 -33.06 28.39
CA THR A 509 6.84 -33.18 27.64
C THR A 509 6.62 -33.09 26.12
N ALA A 510 5.59 -33.75 25.59
CA ALA A 510 5.24 -33.67 24.18
C ALA A 510 4.81 -32.24 23.76
N HIS A 511 3.98 -31.58 24.57
CA HIS A 511 3.54 -30.20 24.35
C HIS A 511 4.72 -29.23 24.30
N THR A 512 5.60 -29.26 25.30
CA THR A 512 6.80 -28.43 25.36
C THR A 512 7.66 -28.61 24.12
N ASN A 513 7.88 -29.87 23.70
CA ASN A 513 8.69 -30.14 22.51
C ASN A 513 8.05 -29.56 21.23
N VAL A 514 6.72 -29.65 21.09
CA VAL A 514 5.98 -29.10 19.95
C VAL A 514 6.07 -27.58 19.88
N VAL A 515 5.91 -26.89 21.01
CA VAL A 515 5.90 -25.42 21.07
C VAL A 515 7.32 -24.85 20.96
N GLU A 516 8.27 -25.33 21.78
CA GLU A 516 9.62 -24.76 21.86
C GLU A 516 10.47 -25.08 20.63
N SER A 517 10.28 -26.24 20.00
CA SER A 517 10.98 -26.57 18.74
C SER A 517 10.32 -25.92 17.51
N GLY A 518 9.28 -25.11 17.71
CA GLY A 518 8.54 -24.41 16.66
C GLY A 518 7.95 -25.38 15.64
N LEU A 519 7.38 -26.49 16.10
CA LEU A 519 6.82 -27.52 15.24
C LEU A 519 5.40 -27.15 14.75
N VAL A 520 4.73 -26.28 15.50
CA VAL A 520 3.39 -25.73 15.19
C VAL A 520 3.46 -24.22 15.08
N ASN A 521 2.84 -23.68 14.03
CA ASN A 521 2.70 -22.24 13.83
C ASN A 521 1.22 -21.85 13.97
N PHE A 522 0.83 -21.31 15.13
CA PHE A 522 -0.56 -20.92 15.38
C PHE A 522 -1.03 -19.72 14.55
N THR A 523 -0.11 -18.91 14.02
CA THR A 523 -0.41 -17.76 13.16
C THR A 523 -0.68 -18.20 11.73
N ASN A 524 0.10 -19.16 11.22
CA ASN A 524 -0.09 -19.78 9.92
C ASN A 524 -0.02 -21.31 10.07
N ILE A 525 -1.16 -21.90 10.41
CA ILE A 525 -1.30 -23.32 10.74
C ILE A 525 -0.81 -24.22 9.60
N GLY A 526 -1.09 -23.83 8.34
CA GLY A 526 -0.66 -24.57 7.15
C GLY A 526 0.86 -24.59 6.91
N SER A 527 1.62 -23.74 7.62
CA SER A 527 3.09 -23.73 7.60
C SER A 527 3.73 -24.51 8.76
N SER A 528 2.92 -25.15 9.60
CA SER A 528 3.42 -25.95 10.72
C SER A 528 4.37 -27.05 10.22
N LYS A 529 5.52 -27.24 10.88
CA LYS A 529 6.52 -28.24 10.48
C LYS A 529 5.93 -29.66 10.52
N ILE A 530 5.02 -29.95 11.45
CA ILE A 530 4.37 -31.27 11.55
C ILE A 530 3.46 -31.53 10.34
N SER A 531 2.65 -30.55 9.93
CA SER A 531 1.75 -30.72 8.78
C SER A 531 2.52 -30.73 7.46
N THR A 532 3.52 -29.86 7.30
CA THR A 532 4.39 -29.84 6.11
C THR A 532 5.25 -31.10 5.98
N LYS A 533 5.68 -31.73 7.08
CA LYS A 533 6.41 -33.01 7.03
C LYS A 533 5.54 -34.15 6.46
N LEU A 534 4.24 -34.14 6.76
CA LEU A 534 3.29 -35.07 6.15
C LEU A 534 3.01 -34.68 4.69
N LYS A 535 2.61 -33.43 4.45
CA LYS A 535 2.14 -32.93 3.15
C LYS A 535 3.22 -32.92 2.07
N THR A 536 4.41 -32.45 2.43
CA THR A 536 5.53 -32.20 1.50
C THR A 536 6.54 -33.33 1.52
N ASN A 537 6.97 -33.77 2.71
CA ASN A 537 7.98 -34.83 2.82
C ASN A 537 7.40 -36.24 2.80
N ARG A 538 6.07 -36.38 2.75
CA ARG A 538 5.35 -37.66 2.64
C ARG A 538 5.80 -38.67 3.70
N HIS A 539 5.98 -38.19 4.93
CA HIS A 539 6.57 -38.96 6.01
C HIS A 539 5.53 -39.80 6.76
N ASN A 540 5.59 -41.13 6.62
CA ASN A 540 4.81 -42.11 7.41
C ASN A 540 3.31 -41.79 7.53
N CYS A 541 2.69 -41.44 6.41
CA CYS A 541 1.25 -41.18 6.35
C CYS A 541 0.45 -42.48 6.55
N TRP A 542 -0.58 -42.42 7.38
CA TRP A 542 -1.50 -43.55 7.63
C TRP A 542 -2.65 -43.65 6.62
N SER A 543 -2.76 -42.68 5.72
CA SER A 543 -3.71 -42.64 4.61
C SER A 543 -3.13 -41.71 3.53
N ASP A 544 -3.93 -40.85 2.90
CA ASP A 544 -3.41 -39.77 2.06
C ASP A 544 -2.69 -38.70 2.91
N CYS A 545 -1.47 -38.37 2.51
CA CYS A 545 -0.61 -37.42 3.21
C CYS A 545 -1.17 -35.99 3.27
N ASN A 546 -1.90 -35.54 2.24
CA ASN A 546 -2.52 -34.21 2.26
C ASN A 546 -3.69 -34.17 3.23
N SER A 547 -4.52 -35.21 3.21
CA SER A 547 -5.65 -35.38 4.13
C SER A 547 -5.19 -35.50 5.57
N ASN A 548 -4.14 -36.28 5.83
CA ASN A 548 -3.53 -36.41 7.16
C ASN A 548 -2.93 -35.08 7.66
N ALA A 549 -2.30 -34.30 6.78
CA ALA A 549 -1.80 -32.97 7.12
C ALA A 549 -2.95 -32.01 7.48
N ALA A 550 -4.06 -32.05 6.71
CA ALA A 550 -5.25 -31.26 6.99
C ALA A 550 -5.91 -31.67 8.32
N GLU A 551 -5.90 -32.96 8.67
CA GLU A 551 -6.35 -33.45 9.98
C GLU A 551 -5.51 -32.85 11.12
N ILE A 552 -4.19 -32.87 10.99
CA ILE A 552 -3.26 -32.24 11.96
C ILE A 552 -3.51 -30.73 12.07
N GLU A 553 -3.67 -30.03 10.94
CA GLU A 553 -3.97 -28.59 10.89
C GLU A 553 -5.34 -28.28 11.54
N GLY A 554 -6.33 -29.14 11.36
CA GLY A 554 -7.62 -29.06 12.04
C GLY A 554 -7.48 -29.19 13.55
N GLN A 555 -6.72 -30.19 14.03
CA GLN A 555 -6.46 -30.35 15.47
C GLN A 555 -5.68 -29.18 16.07
N ILE A 556 -4.71 -28.61 15.34
CA ILE A 556 -4.00 -27.38 15.74
C ILE A 556 -4.97 -26.21 15.84
N THR A 557 -5.94 -26.11 14.92
CA THR A 557 -6.97 -25.06 14.92
C THR A 557 -7.87 -25.18 16.15
N ILE A 558 -8.32 -26.39 16.48
CA ILE A 558 -9.14 -26.63 17.67
C ILE A 558 -8.31 -26.35 18.94
N TRP A 559 -7.06 -26.81 18.97
CA TRP A 559 -6.13 -26.53 20.07
C TRP A 559 -5.96 -25.02 20.30
N LYS A 560 -5.72 -24.27 19.22
CA LYS A 560 -5.61 -22.81 19.23
C LYS A 560 -6.82 -22.17 19.89
N ASN A 561 -8.01 -22.59 19.47
CA ASN A 561 -9.28 -22.05 19.95
C ASN A 561 -9.54 -22.39 21.43
N LEU A 562 -9.28 -23.62 21.86
CA LEU A 562 -9.48 -24.06 23.25
C LEU A 562 -8.51 -23.40 24.23
N SER A 563 -7.27 -23.14 23.79
CA SER A 563 -6.21 -22.62 24.66
C SER A 563 -5.89 -21.14 24.51
N GLY A 564 -6.52 -20.45 23.55
CA GLY A 564 -6.25 -19.05 23.26
C GLY A 564 -4.83 -18.77 22.77
N LYS A 565 -4.22 -19.73 22.06
CA LYS A 565 -2.87 -19.62 21.48
C LYS A 565 -2.80 -18.91 20.14
#